data_AF-A0A260BMQ9-F1
#
_entry.id   AF-A0A260BMQ9-F1
#
_cell.length_a   1.000
_cell.length_b   1.000
_cell.length_c   1.000
_cell.angle_alpha   90.00
_cell.angle_beta   90.00
_cell.angle_gamma   90.00
#
_symmetry.space_group_name_H-M   'P 1'
#
loop_
_entity.id
_entity.type
_entity.pdbx_description
1 polymer ?
#
loop_
_entity_poly.entity_id
_entity_poly.type
_entity_poly.pdbx_seq_one_letter_code
_entity_poly.pdbx_strand_id
1 'polypeptide(L)'
;MGLSDLTADAVALALSEFDDLGGDAFRSKYGFGPGRTYFIVRGGKRYDSKAVAGAAHGYLPGNLPLKSADFTGGDQSVARRLRSLGYNVHSERLDWVRDEVILVCDVLMDNDWDYLGANDPRVLELSTLLQKMPLYPPEIRGDKFRNPNGVARKTADIATQHPDYKGKPTKGGAVDKEVLAEYLRSPDRMRAVAAALRSSLHDETMEQVLQAPIDDEDDSAPEGRLLQRQHFVRERDRKLRRKKIDNFLETHDRVACEVCGFDPEAVYGERGREYTEVHHVLPLHVSGETRTKMSDLVLLCANCHRMIHRRSPWLSPDELRALMKISAEF
;
A
#
# COMPACT_ATOMS: atom_id res chain seq x y z
N MET A 1 3.76 33.45 1.09
CA MET A 1 4.11 32.40 2.05
C MET A 1 3.04 31.33 2.02
N GLY A 2 3.43 30.07 2.11
CA GLY A 2 2.53 28.94 1.98
C GLY A 2 3.18 27.65 2.42
N LEU A 3 2.67 26.53 1.91
CA LEU A 3 3.10 25.20 2.33
C LEU A 3 4.61 24.94 2.21
N SER A 4 5.30 25.61 1.26
CA SER A 4 6.74 25.52 1.07
C SER A 4 7.57 25.98 2.27
N ASP A 5 6.99 26.80 3.13
CA ASP A 5 7.73 27.51 4.19
C ASP A 5 7.68 26.75 5.54
N LEU A 6 6.90 25.66 5.60
CA LEU A 6 6.81 24.80 6.77
C LEU A 6 8.18 24.23 7.15
N THR A 7 8.49 24.24 8.44
CA THR A 7 9.69 23.63 9.04
C THR A 7 9.31 22.42 9.87
N ALA A 8 10.28 21.54 10.15
CA ALA A 8 10.04 20.39 11.02
C ALA A 8 9.66 20.83 12.44
N ASP A 9 10.33 21.83 13.00
CA ASP A 9 10.04 22.33 14.35
C ASP A 9 8.60 22.86 14.48
N ALA A 10 8.13 23.60 13.48
CA ALA A 10 6.76 24.12 13.47
C ALA A 10 5.72 22.99 13.41
N VAL A 11 6.00 21.92 12.65
CA VAL A 11 5.15 20.73 12.61
C VAL A 11 5.20 19.97 13.94
N ALA A 12 6.37 19.89 14.60
CA ALA A 12 6.51 19.26 15.90
C ALA A 12 5.68 19.98 16.98
N LEU A 13 5.67 21.31 16.98
CA LEU A 13 4.84 22.14 17.86
C LEU A 13 3.35 21.88 17.62
N ALA A 14 2.91 21.86 16.37
CA ALA A 14 1.52 21.55 16.02
C ALA A 14 1.10 20.12 16.44
N LEU A 15 2.00 19.14 16.33
CA LEU A 15 1.73 17.77 16.81
C LEU A 15 1.61 17.72 18.34
N SER A 16 2.47 18.45 19.07
CA SER A 16 2.39 18.54 20.53
C SER A 16 1.05 19.13 20.97
N GLU A 17 0.63 20.22 20.33
CA GLU A 17 -0.66 20.83 20.64
C GLU A 17 -1.84 19.91 20.28
N PHE A 18 -1.73 19.16 19.19
CA PHE A 18 -2.74 18.15 18.84
C PHE A 18 -2.87 17.09 19.95
N ASP A 19 -1.74 16.63 20.50
CA ASP A 19 -1.73 15.70 21.63
C ASP A 19 -2.35 16.30 22.90
N ASP A 20 -2.09 17.59 23.18
CA ASP A 20 -2.61 18.28 24.36
C ASP A 20 -4.12 18.57 24.28
N LEU A 21 -4.61 18.98 23.12
CA LEU A 21 -6.03 19.35 22.92
C LEU A 21 -6.92 18.16 22.56
N GLY A 22 -6.35 17.13 21.94
CA GLY A 22 -7.10 16.08 21.26
C GLY A 22 -7.61 16.51 19.88
N GLY A 23 -7.77 15.53 18.99
CA GLY A 23 -7.97 15.78 17.56
C GLY A 23 -9.23 16.58 17.21
N ASP A 24 -10.36 16.32 17.89
CA ASP A 24 -11.61 17.03 17.62
C ASP A 24 -11.51 18.52 17.96
N ALA A 25 -10.98 18.83 19.15
CA ALA A 25 -10.79 20.20 19.62
C ALA A 25 -9.73 20.94 18.79
N PHE A 26 -8.63 20.26 18.44
CA PHE A 26 -7.59 20.80 17.58
C PHE A 26 -8.14 21.20 16.20
N ARG A 27 -8.89 20.29 15.57
CA ARG A 27 -9.52 20.57 14.27
C ARG A 27 -10.52 21.71 14.34
N SER A 28 -11.34 21.76 15.40
CA SER A 28 -12.28 22.86 15.62
C SER A 28 -11.56 24.20 15.78
N LYS A 29 -10.45 24.23 16.55
CA LYS A 29 -9.64 25.44 16.78
C LYS A 29 -9.10 26.02 15.46
N TYR A 30 -8.63 25.16 14.56
CA TYR A 30 -8.01 25.58 13.31
C TYR A 30 -8.96 25.61 12.10
N GLY A 31 -10.25 25.29 12.29
CA GLY A 31 -11.26 25.33 11.23
C GLY A 31 -11.15 24.21 10.21
N PHE A 32 -10.73 23.01 10.63
CA PHE A 32 -10.65 21.82 9.80
C PHE A 32 -11.75 20.82 10.14
N GLY A 33 -12.23 20.10 9.12
CA GLY A 33 -12.99 18.86 9.31
C GLY A 33 -12.06 17.65 9.47
N PRO A 34 -12.57 16.48 9.87
CA PRO A 34 -11.78 15.25 9.95
C PRO A 34 -11.11 14.94 8.61
N GLY A 35 -9.82 14.62 8.66
CA GLY A 35 -9.03 14.18 7.52
C GLY A 35 -9.56 12.86 6.98
N ARG A 36 -9.32 12.63 5.69
CA ARG A 36 -9.90 11.48 4.96
C ARG A 36 -8.90 10.68 4.14
N THR A 37 -7.67 11.14 4.03
CA THR A 37 -6.78 10.63 2.98
C THR A 37 -5.33 10.57 3.40
N TYR A 38 -4.82 11.57 4.12
CA TYR A 38 -3.43 11.59 4.56
C TYR A 38 -3.33 11.86 6.06
N PHE A 39 -2.52 11.05 6.72
CA PHE A 39 -2.31 11.12 8.16
C PHE A 39 -0.82 11.02 8.47
N ILE A 40 -0.33 11.83 9.40
CA ILE A 40 0.97 11.60 10.01
C ILE A 40 0.80 10.47 11.02
N VAL A 41 1.73 9.52 11.05
CA VAL A 41 1.77 8.44 12.04
C VAL A 41 3.02 8.59 12.91
N ARG A 42 2.81 8.73 14.23
CA ARG A 42 3.89 8.85 15.22
C ARG A 42 3.50 8.12 16.50
N GLY A 43 4.33 7.18 16.94
CA GLY A 43 4.09 6.42 18.18
C GLY A 43 2.74 5.69 18.21
N GLY A 44 2.29 5.13 17.07
CA GLY A 44 0.99 4.47 16.94
C GLY A 44 -0.22 5.41 16.87
N LYS A 45 -0.05 6.72 17.07
CA LYS A 45 -1.11 7.73 16.93
C LYS A 45 -1.19 8.27 15.51
N ARG A 46 -2.39 8.66 15.11
CA ARG A 46 -2.71 9.25 13.79
C ARG A 46 -3.09 10.72 13.94
N TYR A 47 -2.58 11.55 13.04
CA TYR A 47 -2.79 13.00 13.04
C TYR A 47 -3.22 13.49 11.65
N ASP A 48 -4.25 14.33 11.59
CA ASP A 48 -4.80 14.87 10.34
C ASP A 48 -3.78 15.76 9.61
N SER A 49 -3.27 15.30 8.45
CA SER A 49 -2.10 15.95 7.82
C SER A 49 -2.34 17.42 7.45
N LYS A 50 -3.55 17.76 6.98
CA LYS A 50 -3.93 19.14 6.63
C LYS A 50 -4.09 20.03 7.85
N ALA A 51 -4.75 19.53 8.89
CA ALA A 51 -4.94 20.31 10.10
C ALA A 51 -3.60 20.62 10.77
N VAL A 52 -2.72 19.61 10.88
CA VAL A 52 -1.38 19.79 11.41
C VAL A 52 -0.56 20.76 10.56
N ALA A 53 -0.57 20.62 9.23
CA ALA A 53 0.16 21.56 8.36
C ALA A 53 -0.39 22.99 8.43
N GLY A 54 -1.70 23.14 8.58
CA GLY A 54 -2.35 24.44 8.75
C GLY A 54 -1.96 25.13 10.05
N ALA A 55 -2.02 24.40 11.16
CA ALA A 55 -1.57 24.88 12.47
C ALA A 55 -0.06 25.17 12.49
N ALA A 56 0.77 24.28 11.94
CA ALA A 56 2.22 24.43 11.83
C ALA A 56 2.62 25.75 11.17
N HIS A 57 1.87 26.19 10.15
CA HIS A 57 2.16 27.47 9.51
C HIS A 57 2.03 28.66 10.47
N GLY A 58 1.14 28.58 11.47
CA GLY A 58 0.99 29.61 12.51
C GLY A 58 2.09 29.62 13.58
N TYR A 59 2.92 28.57 13.63
CA TYR A 59 4.12 28.54 14.48
C TYR A 59 5.36 29.17 13.80
N LEU A 60 5.25 29.54 12.52
CA LEU A 60 6.30 30.28 11.83
C LEU A 60 6.27 31.76 12.25
N PRO A 61 7.42 32.42 12.47
CA PRO A 61 7.46 33.81 12.90
C PRO A 61 6.70 34.75 11.96
N GLY A 62 5.71 35.47 12.51
CA GLY A 62 4.91 36.46 11.75
C GLY A 62 3.81 35.87 10.88
N ASN A 63 3.59 34.55 10.90
CA ASN A 63 2.58 33.90 10.08
C ASN A 63 1.33 33.53 10.89
N LEU A 64 0.19 33.46 10.19
CA LEU A 64 -1.07 32.95 10.72
C LEU A 64 -1.26 31.48 10.30
N PRO A 65 -2.02 30.66 11.07
CA PRO A 65 -2.41 29.33 10.64
C PRO A 65 -3.13 29.36 9.27
N LEU A 66 -2.84 28.39 8.40
CA LEU A 66 -3.57 28.21 7.15
C LEU A 66 -4.89 27.49 7.41
N LYS A 67 -5.95 27.92 6.72
CA LYS A 67 -7.26 27.26 6.71
C LYS A 67 -7.38 26.33 5.50
N SER A 68 -8.40 25.48 5.52
CA SER A 68 -8.67 24.51 4.43
C SER A 68 -8.75 25.15 3.04
N ALA A 69 -9.26 26.37 2.93
CA ALA A 69 -9.39 27.12 1.68
C ALA A 69 -8.05 27.65 1.13
N ASP A 70 -7.02 27.76 1.97
CA ASP A 70 -5.72 28.34 1.59
C ASP A 70 -4.80 27.33 0.89
N PHE A 71 -5.20 26.05 0.82
CA PHE A 71 -4.43 25.00 0.15
C PHE A 71 -4.80 24.89 -1.33
N THR A 72 -3.87 25.23 -2.23
CA THR A 72 -4.08 25.22 -3.68
C THR A 72 -3.61 23.95 -4.41
N GLY A 73 -3.22 22.89 -3.69
CA GLY A 73 -2.62 21.67 -4.25
C GLY A 73 -3.20 20.32 -3.81
N GLY A 74 -4.36 20.34 -3.12
CA GLY A 74 -4.97 19.13 -2.55
C GLY A 74 -4.17 18.50 -1.41
N ASP A 75 -4.65 17.40 -0.82
CA ASP A 75 -3.96 16.75 0.32
C ASP A 75 -2.58 16.18 -0.04
N GLN A 76 -2.36 15.84 -1.31
CA GLN A 76 -1.12 15.22 -1.78
C GLN A 76 0.07 16.19 -1.73
N SER A 77 -0.14 17.50 -1.95
CA SER A 77 0.93 18.49 -1.81
C SER A 77 1.37 18.64 -0.35
N VAL A 78 0.40 18.63 0.57
CA VAL A 78 0.61 18.63 2.02
C VAL A 78 1.42 17.41 2.46
N ALA A 79 0.99 16.22 2.05
CA ALA A 79 1.69 14.99 2.35
C ALA A 79 3.13 14.98 1.81
N ARG A 80 3.35 15.49 0.60
CA ARG A 80 4.70 15.60 0.02
C ARG A 80 5.60 16.51 0.85
N ARG A 81 5.11 17.67 1.28
CA ARG A 81 5.89 18.59 2.10
C ARG A 81 6.23 17.98 3.46
N LEU A 82 5.24 17.44 4.16
CA LEU A 82 5.46 16.80 5.45
C LEU A 82 6.46 15.64 5.37
N ARG A 83 6.40 14.82 4.30
CA ARG A 83 7.42 13.79 4.04
C ARG A 83 8.81 14.36 3.80
N SER A 84 8.93 15.46 3.05
CA SER A 84 10.22 16.14 2.87
C SER A 84 10.81 16.71 4.17
N LEU A 85 9.97 16.92 5.19
CA LEU A 85 10.37 17.34 6.54
C LEU A 85 10.65 16.15 7.47
N GLY A 86 10.65 14.92 6.95
CA GLY A 86 10.98 13.71 7.71
C GLY A 86 9.81 13.02 8.40
N TYR A 87 8.57 13.49 8.22
CA TYR A 87 7.40 12.86 8.82
C TYR A 87 6.89 11.66 8.03
N ASN A 88 6.51 10.60 8.75
CA ASN A 88 5.85 9.45 8.16
C ASN A 88 4.37 9.78 7.88
N VAL A 89 4.07 10.14 6.63
CA VAL A 89 2.69 10.42 6.18
C VAL A 89 2.16 9.25 5.39
N HIS A 90 1.18 8.57 5.96
CA HIS A 90 0.44 7.50 5.33
C HIS A 90 -0.74 8.05 4.55
N SER A 91 -0.98 7.43 3.40
CA SER A 91 -2.20 7.65 2.63
C SER A 91 -3.16 6.53 2.98
N GLU A 92 -4.35 6.86 3.50
CA GLU A 92 -5.47 5.91 3.58
C GLU A 92 -6.17 5.76 2.21
N ARG A 93 -5.66 6.41 1.16
CA ARG A 93 -6.11 6.15 -0.21
C ARG A 93 -5.69 4.74 -0.62
N LEU A 94 -6.70 3.89 -0.83
CA LEU A 94 -6.55 2.58 -1.44
C LEU A 94 -6.38 2.78 -2.96
N ASP A 95 -5.13 2.99 -3.37
CA ASP A 95 -4.76 3.24 -4.78
C ASP A 95 -5.10 2.04 -5.68
N TRP A 96 -5.32 2.27 -6.97
CA TRP A 96 -5.54 1.17 -7.92
C TRP A 96 -4.23 0.45 -8.20
N VAL A 97 -4.23 -0.87 -8.02
CA VAL A 97 -3.05 -1.69 -8.28
C VAL A 97 -3.06 -2.27 -9.67
N ARG A 98 -1.89 -2.74 -10.12
CA ARG A 98 -1.71 -3.31 -11.45
C ARG A 98 -2.74 -4.40 -11.78
N ASP A 99 -2.94 -5.37 -10.89
CA ASP A 99 -3.82 -6.51 -11.15
C ASP A 99 -5.30 -6.11 -11.22
N GLU A 100 -5.73 -5.12 -10.43
CA GLU A 100 -7.07 -4.55 -10.54
C GLU A 100 -7.25 -3.84 -11.89
N VAL A 101 -6.22 -3.11 -12.34
CA VAL A 101 -6.24 -2.44 -13.64
C VAL A 101 -6.23 -3.46 -14.78
N ILE A 102 -5.52 -4.59 -14.66
CA ILE A 102 -5.56 -5.68 -15.63
C ILE A 102 -7.00 -6.19 -15.78
N LEU A 103 -7.70 -6.47 -14.68
CA LEU A 103 -9.10 -6.90 -14.72
C LEU A 103 -10.05 -5.85 -15.32
N VAL A 104 -9.78 -4.55 -15.12
CA VAL A 104 -10.56 -3.48 -15.78
C VAL A 104 -10.28 -3.42 -17.28
N CYS A 105 -9.01 -3.53 -17.70
CA CYS A 105 -8.63 -3.55 -19.11
C CYS A 105 -9.21 -4.77 -19.84
N ASP A 106 -9.26 -5.93 -19.19
CA ASP A 106 -9.90 -7.15 -19.70
C ASP A 106 -11.38 -6.89 -20.07
N VAL A 107 -12.12 -6.25 -19.15
CA VAL A 107 -13.53 -5.89 -19.38
C VAL A 107 -13.69 -4.80 -20.47
N LEU A 108 -12.77 -3.84 -20.55
CA LEU A 108 -12.77 -2.83 -21.61
C LEU A 108 -12.48 -3.44 -22.98
N MET A 109 -11.55 -4.39 -23.05
CA MET A 109 -11.20 -5.07 -24.29
C MET A 109 -12.39 -5.85 -24.87
N ASP A 110 -13.18 -6.51 -24.00
CA ASP A 110 -14.44 -7.17 -24.37
C ASP A 110 -15.55 -6.16 -24.76
N ASN A 111 -15.32 -4.86 -24.56
CA ASN A 111 -16.24 -3.78 -24.91
C ASN A 111 -15.60 -2.79 -25.92
N ASP A 112 -14.72 -3.27 -26.80
CA ASP A 112 -14.09 -2.46 -27.85
C ASP A 112 -13.40 -1.18 -27.34
N TRP A 113 -12.86 -1.24 -26.12
CA TRP A 113 -12.24 -0.12 -25.40
C TRP A 113 -13.17 1.05 -25.05
N ASP A 114 -14.49 0.88 -25.18
CA ASP A 114 -15.47 1.86 -24.74
C ASP A 114 -15.71 1.76 -23.23
N TYR A 115 -15.86 2.92 -22.56
CA TYR A 115 -16.09 2.95 -21.12
C TYR A 115 -17.50 2.50 -20.74
N LEU A 116 -17.60 1.93 -19.54
CA LEU A 116 -18.84 1.34 -19.02
C LEU A 116 -19.43 2.19 -17.89
N GLY A 117 -20.76 2.18 -17.78
CA GLY A 117 -21.50 2.84 -16.71
C GLY A 117 -21.56 2.01 -15.43
N ALA A 118 -21.85 2.66 -14.30
CA ALA A 118 -21.90 2.00 -12.98
C ALA A 118 -22.98 0.92 -12.84
N ASN A 119 -24.00 0.93 -13.71
CA ASN A 119 -25.07 -0.04 -13.72
C ASN A 119 -24.87 -1.15 -14.76
N ASP A 120 -23.75 -1.14 -15.52
CA ASP A 120 -23.46 -2.20 -16.48
C ASP A 120 -23.20 -3.53 -15.72
N PRO A 121 -23.82 -4.65 -16.12
CA PRO A 121 -23.63 -5.94 -15.45
C PRO A 121 -22.16 -6.34 -15.31
N ARG A 122 -21.31 -6.04 -16.30
CA ARG A 122 -19.87 -6.34 -16.26
C ARG A 122 -19.14 -5.52 -15.20
N VAL A 123 -19.56 -4.26 -15.00
CA VAL A 123 -19.03 -3.38 -13.95
C VAL A 123 -19.47 -3.85 -12.56
N LEU A 124 -20.71 -4.31 -12.42
CA LEU A 124 -21.22 -4.86 -11.17
C LEU A 124 -20.47 -6.14 -10.78
N GLU A 125 -20.29 -7.07 -11.72
CA GLU A 125 -19.52 -8.30 -11.51
C GLU A 125 -18.06 -8.00 -11.15
N LEU A 126 -17.42 -7.11 -11.92
CA LEU A 126 -16.04 -6.70 -11.66
C LEU A 126 -15.90 -6.03 -10.28
N SER A 127 -16.84 -5.18 -9.89
CA SER A 127 -16.90 -4.57 -8.55
C SER A 127 -16.93 -5.64 -7.46
N THR A 128 -17.78 -6.68 -7.60
CA THR A 128 -17.82 -7.79 -6.64
C THR A 128 -16.50 -8.56 -6.59
N LEU A 129 -15.86 -8.81 -7.73
CA LEU A 129 -14.58 -9.51 -7.80
C LEU A 129 -13.45 -8.71 -7.13
N LEU A 130 -13.31 -7.43 -7.49
CA LEU A 130 -12.28 -6.53 -6.94
C LEU A 130 -12.41 -6.38 -5.42
N GLN A 131 -13.64 -6.31 -4.91
CA GLN A 131 -13.89 -6.27 -3.47
C GLN A 131 -13.53 -7.57 -2.74
N LYS A 132 -13.30 -8.70 -3.42
CA LYS A 132 -12.83 -9.95 -2.80
C LYS A 132 -11.31 -10.08 -2.81
N MET A 133 -10.59 -9.27 -3.58
CA MET A 133 -9.14 -9.39 -3.68
C MET A 133 -8.47 -9.09 -2.33
N PRO A 134 -7.45 -9.87 -1.90
CA PRO A 134 -6.80 -9.71 -0.60
C PRO A 134 -5.68 -8.66 -0.62
N LEU A 135 -5.93 -7.51 -1.26
CA LEU A 135 -4.92 -6.46 -1.43
C LEU A 135 -4.90 -5.48 -0.25
N TYR A 136 -6.07 -5.27 0.36
CA TYR A 136 -6.27 -4.35 1.48
C TYR A 136 -7.06 -5.05 2.59
N PRO A 137 -6.76 -4.88 3.88
CA PRO A 137 -7.59 -5.42 4.95
C PRO A 137 -9.04 -4.89 4.92
N PRO A 138 -10.08 -5.70 5.23
CA PRO A 138 -11.48 -5.25 5.23
C PRO A 138 -11.75 -4.00 6.07
N GLU A 139 -11.00 -3.81 7.15
CA GLU A 139 -11.16 -2.75 8.15
C GLU A 139 -10.84 -1.37 7.59
N ILE A 140 -9.98 -1.30 6.57
CA ILE A 140 -9.62 -0.05 5.91
C ILE A 140 -10.45 0.20 4.63
N ARG A 141 -11.28 -0.77 4.22
CA ARG A 141 -12.16 -0.64 3.06
C ARG A 141 -13.43 0.09 3.47
N GLY A 142 -13.55 1.36 3.09
CA GLY A 142 -14.81 2.09 3.23
C GLY A 142 -15.83 1.75 2.12
N ASP A 143 -17.06 2.25 2.23
CA ASP A 143 -18.17 2.05 1.27
C ASP A 143 -17.87 2.43 -0.19
N LYS A 144 -16.79 3.17 -0.40
CA LYS A 144 -16.32 3.60 -1.72
C LYS A 144 -15.26 2.69 -2.31
N PHE A 145 -14.79 1.68 -1.57
CA PHE A 145 -13.76 0.77 -2.03
C PHE A 145 -14.27 -0.09 -3.17
N ARG A 146 -13.72 0.14 -4.38
CA ARG A 146 -14.02 -0.61 -5.60
C ARG A 146 -15.51 -0.86 -5.82
N ASN A 147 -16.35 0.10 -5.43
CA ASN A 147 -17.77 0.05 -5.67
C ASN A 147 -18.06 0.32 -7.17
N PRO A 148 -19.28 0.04 -7.66
CA PRO A 148 -19.58 0.15 -9.09
C PRO A 148 -19.30 1.52 -9.69
N ASN A 149 -19.54 2.60 -8.92
CA ASN A 149 -19.22 3.96 -9.34
C ASN A 149 -17.70 4.19 -9.51
N GLY A 150 -16.90 3.65 -8.58
CA GLY A 150 -15.44 3.70 -8.64
C GLY A 150 -14.89 2.91 -9.83
N VAL A 151 -15.45 1.72 -10.09
CA VAL A 151 -15.07 0.88 -11.23
C VAL A 151 -15.44 1.54 -12.56
N ALA A 152 -16.66 2.07 -12.69
CA ALA A 152 -17.08 2.82 -13.89
C ALA A 152 -16.23 4.08 -14.14
N ARG A 153 -15.81 4.77 -13.06
CA ARG A 153 -14.85 5.87 -13.21
C ARG A 153 -13.51 5.37 -13.74
N LYS A 154 -13.04 4.22 -13.25
CA LYS A 154 -11.78 3.63 -13.67
C LYS A 154 -11.82 3.16 -15.13
N THR A 155 -12.93 2.58 -15.59
CA THR A 155 -13.11 2.24 -17.02
C THR A 155 -13.00 3.48 -17.89
N ALA A 156 -13.61 4.60 -17.50
CA ALA A 156 -13.48 5.87 -18.22
C ALA A 156 -12.05 6.43 -18.18
N ASP A 157 -11.38 6.35 -17.03
CA ASP A 157 -10.00 6.83 -16.90
C ASP A 157 -9.03 6.07 -17.81
N ILE A 158 -9.25 4.79 -18.06
CA ILE A 158 -8.42 3.96 -18.96
C ILE A 158 -8.84 4.14 -20.42
N ALA A 159 -10.13 3.96 -20.73
CA ALA A 159 -10.67 4.02 -22.09
C ALA A 159 -10.30 5.33 -22.80
N THR A 160 -10.36 6.45 -22.08
CA THR A 160 -10.04 7.76 -22.65
C THR A 160 -8.54 7.97 -22.92
N GLN A 161 -7.65 7.09 -22.43
CA GLN A 161 -6.23 7.09 -22.79
C GLN A 161 -5.93 6.20 -24.02
N HIS A 162 -6.92 5.45 -24.53
CA HIS A 162 -6.75 4.59 -25.69
C HIS A 162 -6.38 5.43 -26.94
N PRO A 163 -5.43 5.00 -27.80
CA PRO A 163 -5.00 5.77 -28.96
C PRO A 163 -6.13 6.16 -29.93
N ASP A 164 -7.16 5.33 -30.02
CA ASP A 164 -8.30 5.57 -30.92
C ASP A 164 -9.36 6.50 -30.35
N TYR A 165 -9.29 6.83 -29.06
CA TYR A 165 -10.25 7.74 -28.43
C TYR A 165 -10.12 9.16 -29.01
N LYS A 166 -11.24 9.73 -29.47
CA LYS A 166 -11.26 11.04 -30.15
C LYS A 166 -11.66 12.21 -29.27
N GLY A 167 -12.11 11.96 -28.04
CA GLY A 167 -12.53 12.99 -27.11
C GLY A 167 -11.38 13.58 -26.29
N LYS A 168 -11.72 14.44 -25.32
CA LYS A 168 -10.73 14.95 -24.35
C LYS A 168 -10.40 13.84 -23.34
N PRO A 169 -9.13 13.41 -23.22
CA PRO A 169 -8.75 12.36 -22.29
C PRO A 169 -8.86 12.83 -20.83
N THR A 170 -9.14 11.93 -19.90
CA THR A 170 -8.92 12.23 -18.47
C THR A 170 -7.41 12.27 -18.17
N LYS A 171 -7.01 12.50 -16.91
CA LYS A 171 -5.58 12.46 -16.55
C LYS A 171 -5.01 11.03 -16.56
N GLY A 172 -5.86 10.03 -16.25
CA GLY A 172 -5.47 8.65 -15.99
C GLY A 172 -4.49 8.48 -14.82
N GLY A 173 -4.37 7.27 -14.31
CA GLY A 173 -3.27 6.85 -13.43
C GLY A 173 -2.00 6.49 -14.21
N ALA A 174 -0.87 6.38 -13.52
CA ALA A 174 0.36 5.86 -14.12
C ALA A 174 0.21 4.37 -14.48
N VAL A 175 -0.31 3.57 -13.54
CA VAL A 175 -0.59 2.13 -13.72
C VAL A 175 -1.61 1.90 -14.85
N ASP A 176 -2.64 2.76 -14.94
CA ASP A 176 -3.63 2.71 -16.03
C ASP A 176 -2.95 2.73 -17.41
N LYS A 177 -1.99 3.65 -17.62
CA LYS A 177 -1.28 3.81 -18.90
C LYS A 177 -0.33 2.66 -19.19
N GLU A 178 0.37 2.18 -18.16
CA GLU A 178 1.31 1.06 -18.27
C GLU A 178 0.59 -0.21 -18.71
N VAL A 179 -0.49 -0.58 -18.00
CA VAL A 179 -1.26 -1.79 -18.28
C VAL A 179 -1.96 -1.69 -19.63
N LEU A 180 -2.54 -0.53 -19.97
CA LEU A 180 -3.12 -0.30 -21.28
C LEU A 180 -2.09 -0.50 -22.40
N ALA A 181 -0.89 0.09 -22.28
CA ALA A 181 0.16 -0.07 -23.28
C ALA A 181 0.63 -1.52 -23.44
N GLU A 182 0.55 -2.34 -22.39
CA GLU A 182 0.82 -3.78 -22.48
C GLU A 182 -0.30 -4.56 -23.16
N TYR A 183 -1.56 -4.27 -22.85
CA TYR A 183 -2.70 -4.86 -23.54
C TYR A 183 -2.68 -4.57 -25.05
N LEU A 184 -2.32 -3.34 -25.44
CA LEU A 184 -2.20 -2.98 -26.86
C LEU A 184 -1.02 -3.67 -27.56
N ARG A 185 0.02 -4.03 -26.82
CA ARG A 185 1.22 -4.69 -27.35
C ARG A 185 1.08 -6.21 -27.42
N SER A 186 0.40 -6.81 -26.44
CA SER A 186 0.35 -8.26 -26.24
C SER A 186 -0.99 -8.69 -25.64
N PRO A 187 -2.11 -8.54 -26.40
CA PRO A 187 -3.45 -8.75 -25.89
C PRO A 187 -3.68 -10.17 -25.37
N ASP A 188 -3.28 -11.21 -26.11
CA ASP A 188 -3.51 -12.60 -25.72
C ASP A 188 -2.83 -12.96 -24.40
N ARG A 189 -1.59 -12.50 -24.22
CA ARG A 189 -0.84 -12.67 -22.96
C ARG A 189 -1.55 -11.97 -21.81
N MET A 190 -2.01 -10.74 -22.01
CA MET A 190 -2.67 -9.98 -20.94
C MET A 190 -4.04 -10.57 -20.58
N ARG A 191 -4.79 -11.10 -21.55
CA ARG A 191 -6.02 -11.87 -21.31
C ARG A 191 -5.74 -13.17 -20.55
N ALA A 192 -4.65 -13.87 -20.86
CA ALA A 192 -4.25 -15.05 -20.09
C ALA A 192 -3.94 -14.69 -18.62
N VAL A 193 -3.27 -13.55 -18.38
CA VAL A 193 -3.03 -13.03 -17.02
C VAL A 193 -4.35 -12.70 -16.31
N ALA A 194 -5.28 -12.01 -16.96
CA ALA A 194 -6.59 -11.69 -16.39
C ALA A 194 -7.41 -12.95 -16.06
N ALA A 195 -7.39 -13.96 -16.93
CA ALA A 195 -8.04 -15.25 -16.71
C ALA A 195 -7.44 -15.98 -15.50
N ALA A 196 -6.10 -15.99 -15.38
CA ALA A 196 -5.41 -16.57 -14.22
C ALA A 196 -5.79 -15.84 -12.91
N LEU A 197 -5.85 -14.50 -12.92
CA LEU A 197 -6.30 -13.72 -11.78
C LEU A 197 -7.74 -14.09 -11.37
N ARG A 198 -8.67 -14.15 -12.33
CA ARG A 198 -10.06 -14.55 -12.07
C ARG A 198 -10.16 -15.96 -11.49
N SER A 199 -9.43 -16.91 -12.06
CA SER A 199 -9.39 -18.30 -11.59
C SER A 199 -8.86 -18.39 -10.15
N SER A 200 -7.75 -17.70 -9.85
CA SER A 200 -7.14 -17.71 -8.51
C SER A 200 -8.04 -17.18 -7.38
N LEU A 201 -9.03 -16.36 -7.73
CA LEU A 201 -9.98 -15.78 -6.78
C LEU A 201 -11.24 -16.64 -6.57
N HIS A 202 -11.51 -17.60 -7.46
CA HIS A 202 -12.66 -18.50 -7.38
C HIS A 202 -12.35 -19.82 -6.68
N ASP A 203 -11.07 -20.18 -6.62
CA ASP A 203 -10.64 -21.51 -6.26
C ASP A 203 -10.23 -21.53 -4.77
N GLU A 204 -10.87 -22.39 -3.97
CA GLU A 204 -10.51 -22.64 -2.56
C GLU A 204 -9.07 -23.20 -2.39
N THR A 205 -8.34 -23.38 -3.49
CA THR A 205 -6.95 -23.87 -3.62
C THR A 205 -5.88 -22.86 -3.17
N MET A 206 -6.27 -21.71 -2.61
CA MET A 206 -5.35 -20.82 -1.90
C MET A 206 -4.61 -21.56 -0.76
N GLU A 207 -5.28 -22.50 -0.07
CA GLU A 207 -4.72 -23.21 1.10
C GLU A 207 -3.73 -24.34 0.72
N GLN A 208 -3.83 -24.92 -0.48
CA GLN A 208 -2.96 -26.01 -0.95
C GLN A 208 -1.67 -25.51 -1.62
N VAL A 209 -1.70 -24.36 -2.29
CA VAL A 209 -0.51 -23.75 -2.91
C VAL A 209 0.47 -23.23 -1.86
N LEU A 210 -0.02 -22.78 -0.69
CA LEU A 210 0.79 -22.32 0.44
C LEU A 210 1.64 -23.43 1.10
N GLN A 211 1.32 -24.70 0.85
CA GLN A 211 1.96 -25.86 1.50
C GLN A 211 2.97 -26.58 0.62
N ALA A 212 3.08 -26.24 -0.67
CA ALA A 212 4.05 -26.87 -1.56
C ALA A 212 5.47 -26.38 -1.23
N PRO A 213 6.44 -27.28 -0.98
CA PRO A 213 7.85 -26.90 -0.91
C PRO A 213 8.25 -26.33 -2.27
N ILE A 214 8.82 -25.12 -2.27
CA ILE A 214 9.39 -24.54 -3.48
C ILE A 214 10.84 -25.02 -3.52
N ASP A 215 11.14 -25.94 -4.43
CA ASP A 215 12.52 -26.35 -4.72
C ASP A 215 13.30 -25.15 -5.27
N ASP A 216 14.51 -24.95 -4.76
CA ASP A 216 15.34 -23.76 -4.99
C ASP A 216 15.97 -23.67 -6.39
N GLU A 217 15.70 -24.63 -7.29
CA GLU A 217 16.43 -24.75 -8.57
C GLU A 217 15.60 -24.70 -9.87
N ASP A 218 14.27 -24.51 -9.83
CA ASP A 218 13.47 -24.49 -11.07
C ASP A 218 12.91 -23.10 -11.42
N ASP A 219 13.68 -22.37 -12.24
CA ASP A 219 13.27 -21.11 -12.88
C ASP A 219 12.23 -21.32 -14.01
N SER A 220 11.74 -22.54 -14.23
CA SER A 220 10.81 -22.83 -15.33
C SER A 220 9.62 -23.69 -14.90
N ALA A 221 8.53 -23.05 -14.50
CA ALA A 221 7.21 -23.71 -14.42
C ALA A 221 6.07 -22.67 -14.55
N PRO A 222 4.89 -23.04 -15.06
CA PRO A 222 4.09 -22.26 -16.00
C PRO A 222 3.27 -21.11 -15.37
N GLU A 223 2.66 -20.36 -16.27
CA GLU A 223 2.03 -19.04 -16.22
C GLU A 223 0.85 -18.84 -15.23
N GLY A 224 0.95 -19.34 -13.99
CA GLY A 224 -0.16 -19.32 -13.02
C GLY A 224 0.15 -18.71 -11.64
N ARG A 225 1.25 -17.96 -11.47
CA ARG A 225 1.76 -17.57 -10.13
C ARG A 225 1.96 -16.06 -9.90
N LEU A 226 1.31 -15.16 -10.66
CA LEU A 226 1.74 -13.74 -10.70
C LEU A 226 1.73 -12.98 -9.35
N LEU A 227 0.69 -13.10 -8.52
CA LEU A 227 0.60 -12.39 -7.24
C LEU A 227 1.62 -12.86 -6.20
N GLN A 228 1.81 -14.18 -6.07
CA GLN A 228 2.75 -14.77 -5.12
C GLN A 228 4.19 -14.76 -5.64
N ARG A 229 4.46 -15.07 -6.91
CA ARG A 229 5.82 -15.02 -7.45
C ARG A 229 6.37 -13.60 -7.39
N GLN A 230 5.61 -12.55 -7.73
CA GLN A 230 6.17 -11.20 -7.65
C GLN A 230 6.44 -10.76 -6.21
N HIS A 231 5.61 -11.16 -5.25
CA HIS A 231 5.84 -10.94 -3.83
C HIS A 231 7.11 -11.66 -3.35
N PHE A 232 7.21 -12.98 -3.59
CA PHE A 232 8.35 -13.79 -3.16
C PHE A 232 9.65 -13.43 -3.91
N VAL A 233 9.60 -13.13 -5.21
CA VAL A 233 10.79 -12.74 -6.01
C VAL A 233 11.34 -11.39 -5.54
N ARG A 234 10.49 -10.45 -5.11
CA ARG A 234 10.93 -9.13 -4.63
C ARG A 234 11.35 -9.14 -3.16
N GLU A 235 10.71 -9.93 -2.31
CA GLU A 235 11.21 -10.23 -0.95
C GLU A 235 12.60 -10.86 -0.97
N ARG A 236 12.93 -11.56 -2.06
CA ARG A 236 14.24 -12.16 -2.33
C ARG A 236 15.23 -11.20 -3.02
N ASP A 237 14.96 -9.89 -3.12
CA ASP A 237 15.98 -8.92 -3.60
C ASP A 237 17.14 -8.85 -2.60
N ARG A 238 18.26 -9.46 -2.98
CA ARG A 238 19.48 -9.56 -2.17
C ARG A 238 20.02 -8.18 -1.74
N LYS A 239 19.87 -7.15 -2.58
CA LYS A 239 20.34 -5.78 -2.26
C LYS A 239 19.42 -5.12 -1.24
N LEU A 240 18.11 -5.29 -1.40
CA LEU A 240 17.12 -4.74 -0.48
C LEU A 240 17.23 -5.40 0.90
N ARG A 241 17.38 -6.72 0.91
CA ARG A 241 17.63 -7.51 2.12
C ARG A 241 18.87 -7.02 2.86
N ARG A 242 20.00 -6.90 2.15
CA ARG A 242 21.25 -6.42 2.74
C ARG A 242 21.07 -5.05 3.38
N LYS A 243 20.47 -4.09 2.65
CA LYS A 243 20.21 -2.75 3.18
C LYS A 243 19.33 -2.72 4.43
N LYS A 244 18.27 -3.54 4.48
CA LYS A 244 17.38 -3.59 5.66
C LYS A 244 18.10 -4.19 6.86
N ILE A 245 18.90 -5.25 6.66
CA ILE A 245 19.72 -5.84 7.72
C ILE A 245 20.74 -4.83 8.22
N ASP A 246 21.48 -4.17 7.33
CA ASP A 246 22.47 -3.17 7.69
C ASP A 246 21.83 -2.01 8.48
N ASN A 247 20.69 -1.49 8.03
CA ASN A 247 19.95 -0.45 8.74
C ASN A 247 19.41 -0.90 10.11
N PHE A 248 19.00 -2.16 10.25
CA PHE A 248 18.57 -2.70 11.53
C PHE A 248 19.75 -2.75 12.53
N LEU A 249 20.92 -3.16 12.04
CA LEU A 249 22.16 -3.26 12.82
C LEU A 249 22.75 -1.90 13.25
N GLU A 250 22.33 -0.79 12.63
CA GLU A 250 22.71 0.56 13.10
C GLU A 250 22.17 0.87 14.50
N THR A 251 21.12 0.18 14.93
CA THR A 251 20.41 0.44 16.19
C THR A 251 20.29 -0.79 17.10
N HIS A 252 20.68 -1.97 16.61
CA HIS A 252 20.59 -3.24 17.32
C HIS A 252 21.86 -4.05 17.11
N ASP A 253 22.33 -4.76 18.13
CA ASP A 253 23.56 -5.56 18.02
C ASP A 253 23.38 -6.84 17.19
N ARG A 254 22.15 -7.34 17.07
CA ARG A 254 21.81 -8.60 16.40
C ARG A 254 20.49 -8.51 15.63
N VAL A 255 20.34 -9.38 14.64
CA VAL A 255 19.17 -9.41 13.75
C VAL A 255 18.08 -10.33 14.33
N ALA A 256 17.12 -9.75 15.04
CA ALA A 256 15.97 -10.47 15.59
C ALA A 256 14.70 -10.26 14.75
N CYS A 257 13.72 -11.17 14.92
CA CYS A 257 12.37 -11.00 14.38
C CYS A 257 11.69 -9.80 15.04
N GLU A 258 11.24 -8.84 14.24
CA GLU A 258 10.55 -7.64 14.73
C GLU A 258 9.14 -7.94 15.28
N VAL A 259 8.57 -9.12 15.00
CA VAL A 259 7.25 -9.54 15.52
C VAL A 259 7.36 -10.27 16.86
N CYS A 260 8.13 -11.37 16.90
CA CYS A 260 8.20 -12.25 18.07
C CYS A 260 9.48 -12.12 18.90
N GLY A 261 10.45 -11.31 18.47
CA GLY A 261 11.74 -11.15 19.15
C GLY A 261 12.71 -12.32 18.97
N PHE A 262 12.35 -13.38 18.23
CA PHE A 262 13.23 -14.51 18.00
C PHE A 262 14.53 -14.08 17.31
N ASP A 263 15.67 -14.30 17.99
CA ASP A 263 17.02 -14.10 17.47
C ASP A 263 17.60 -15.46 17.04
N PRO A 264 17.73 -15.73 15.73
CA PRO A 264 18.27 -17.01 15.27
C PRO A 264 19.75 -17.20 15.65
N GLU A 265 20.54 -16.13 15.76
CA GLU A 265 21.96 -16.21 16.13
C GLU A 265 22.13 -16.49 17.63
N ALA A 266 21.25 -15.97 18.48
CA ALA A 266 21.22 -16.32 19.90
C ALA A 266 20.91 -17.82 20.12
N VAL A 267 20.04 -18.40 19.30
CA VAL A 267 19.58 -19.79 19.46
C VAL A 267 20.48 -20.80 18.73
N TYR A 268 20.90 -20.48 17.50
CA TYR A 268 21.64 -21.40 16.62
C TYR A 268 23.12 -21.04 16.46
N GLY A 269 23.60 -20.03 17.17
CA GLY A 269 24.97 -19.52 17.04
C GLY A 269 25.23 -18.95 15.64
N GLU A 270 26.47 -19.06 15.18
CA GLU A 270 26.92 -18.52 13.88
C GLU A 270 26.05 -18.97 12.69
N ARG A 271 25.46 -20.16 12.76
CA ARG A 271 24.54 -20.68 11.71
C ARG A 271 23.26 -19.86 11.56
N GLY A 272 22.81 -19.19 12.63
CA GLY A 272 21.63 -18.33 12.61
C GLY A 272 21.93 -16.89 12.22
N ARG A 273 23.20 -16.53 12.05
CA ARG A 273 23.61 -15.16 11.73
C ARG A 273 22.94 -14.67 10.45
N GLU A 274 22.26 -13.52 10.56
CA GLU A 274 21.48 -12.92 9.48
C GLU A 274 20.42 -13.86 8.85
N TYR A 275 19.96 -14.94 9.51
CA TYR A 275 19.01 -15.89 8.89
C TYR A 275 17.58 -15.32 8.71
N THR A 276 17.28 -14.22 9.38
CA THR A 276 15.97 -13.55 9.37
C THR A 276 15.56 -13.11 7.95
N GLU A 277 14.28 -13.26 7.64
CA GLU A 277 13.68 -13.00 6.34
C GLU A 277 13.18 -11.55 6.28
N VAL A 278 13.29 -10.91 5.12
CA VAL A 278 12.80 -9.54 4.89
C VAL A 278 11.45 -9.60 4.19
N HIS A 279 10.44 -9.02 4.82
CA HIS A 279 9.05 -9.03 4.39
C HIS A 279 8.53 -7.61 4.19
N HIS A 280 7.62 -7.41 3.24
CA HIS A 280 6.98 -6.10 3.03
C HIS A 280 5.74 -5.94 3.90
N VAL A 281 5.66 -4.87 4.68
CA VAL A 281 4.55 -4.62 5.61
C VAL A 281 3.20 -4.44 4.89
N LEU A 282 3.24 -3.88 3.67
CA LEU A 282 2.11 -3.85 2.76
C LEU A 282 2.46 -4.66 1.51
N PRO A 283 1.51 -5.47 0.98
CA PRO A 283 1.75 -6.19 -0.26
C PRO A 283 2.15 -5.24 -1.39
N LEU A 284 3.31 -5.44 -2.00
CA LEU A 284 3.90 -4.49 -2.97
C LEU A 284 3.05 -4.17 -4.21
N HIS A 285 2.05 -5.00 -4.53
CA HIS A 285 1.11 -4.66 -5.60
C HIS A 285 0.33 -3.37 -5.27
N VAL A 286 0.07 -3.10 -3.98
CA VAL A 286 -0.58 -1.87 -3.45
C VAL A 286 0.25 -0.60 -3.68
N SER A 287 1.58 -0.71 -3.67
CA SER A 287 2.47 0.45 -3.71
C SER A 287 2.90 0.89 -5.13
N GLY A 288 2.54 0.14 -6.18
CA GLY A 288 3.04 0.36 -7.55
C GLY A 288 4.57 0.30 -7.64
N GLU A 289 5.16 0.69 -8.79
CA GLU A 289 6.60 0.98 -8.89
C GLU A 289 6.97 2.23 -8.08
N THR A 290 6.95 2.11 -6.76
CA THR A 290 7.63 3.07 -5.89
C THR A 290 8.90 2.44 -5.37
N ARG A 291 9.94 3.26 -5.19
CA ARG A 291 11.17 2.84 -4.51
C ARG A 291 10.80 2.36 -3.11
N THR A 292 11.00 1.07 -2.83
CA THR A 292 10.81 0.50 -1.49
C THR A 292 11.63 1.27 -0.47
N LYS A 293 10.98 1.76 0.59
CA LYS A 293 11.66 2.39 1.73
C LYS A 293 11.96 1.35 2.80
N MET A 294 12.93 1.63 3.67
CA MET A 294 13.23 0.76 4.81
C MET A 294 12.05 0.62 5.78
N SER A 295 11.17 1.63 5.84
CA SER A 295 9.93 1.61 6.63
C SER A 295 8.87 0.66 6.08
N ASP A 296 8.98 0.27 4.80
CA ASP A 296 8.02 -0.62 4.15
C ASP A 296 8.42 -2.10 4.34
N LEU A 297 9.54 -2.33 5.04
CA LEU A 297 10.16 -3.62 5.27
C LEU A 297 10.22 -3.97 6.76
N VAL A 298 10.02 -5.24 7.05
CA VAL A 298 10.10 -5.83 8.38
C VAL A 298 10.92 -7.12 8.34
N LEU A 299 11.71 -7.35 9.38
CA LEU A 299 12.47 -8.57 9.58
C LEU A 299 11.63 -9.60 10.36
N LEU A 300 11.45 -10.78 9.78
CA LEU A 300 10.64 -11.86 10.33
C LEU A 300 11.43 -13.17 10.42
N CYS A 301 11.21 -13.94 11.48
CA CYS A 301 11.66 -15.33 11.47
C CYS A 301 10.78 -16.16 10.51
N ALA A 302 11.29 -17.30 10.05
CA ALA A 302 10.59 -18.19 9.12
C ALA A 302 9.19 -18.59 9.61
N ASN A 303 8.98 -18.70 10.92
CA ASN A 303 7.67 -19.03 11.49
C ASN A 303 6.70 -17.85 11.41
N CYS A 304 7.11 -16.64 11.83
CA CYS A 304 6.26 -15.45 11.74
C CYS A 304 5.93 -15.11 10.29
N HIS A 305 6.92 -15.22 9.39
CA HIS A 305 6.70 -14.98 7.97
C HIS A 305 5.66 -15.95 7.40
N ARG A 306 5.79 -17.25 7.70
CA ARG A 306 4.78 -18.25 7.33
C ARG A 306 3.41 -18.00 7.97
N MET A 307 3.36 -17.52 9.22
CA MET A 307 2.08 -17.25 9.90
C MET A 307 1.33 -16.06 9.30
N ILE A 308 2.05 -15.02 8.86
CA ILE A 308 1.46 -13.89 8.12
C ILE A 308 0.77 -14.37 6.84
N HIS A 309 1.44 -15.24 6.08
CA HIS A 309 0.93 -15.75 4.81
C HIS A 309 0.01 -16.97 4.94
N ARG A 310 -0.26 -17.45 6.16
CA ARG A 310 -0.93 -18.74 6.40
C ARG A 310 -2.34 -18.80 5.81
N ARG A 311 -3.09 -17.69 5.87
CA ARG A 311 -4.46 -17.58 5.33
C ARG A 311 -4.68 -16.19 4.76
N SER A 312 -5.52 -16.13 3.73
CA SER A 312 -5.99 -14.86 3.16
C SER A 312 -7.27 -14.41 3.88
N PRO A 313 -7.43 -13.11 4.24
CA PRO A 313 -6.46 -12.02 4.05
C PRO A 313 -5.22 -12.22 4.92
N TRP A 314 -4.04 -11.92 4.35
CA TRP A 314 -2.77 -12.02 5.09
C TRP A 314 -2.74 -11.05 6.25
N LEU A 315 -2.14 -11.48 7.34
CA LEU A 315 -1.97 -10.62 8.51
C LEU A 315 -0.86 -9.61 8.24
N SER A 316 -1.05 -8.38 8.68
CA SER A 316 0.06 -7.47 8.91
C SER A 316 0.93 -7.97 10.07
N PRO A 317 2.19 -7.52 10.16
CA PRO A 317 3.06 -7.82 11.30
C PRO A 317 2.44 -7.45 12.66
N ASP A 318 1.68 -6.35 12.72
CA ASP A 318 1.03 -5.88 13.95
C ASP A 318 -0.17 -6.76 14.32
N GLU A 319 -0.95 -7.23 13.34
CA GLU A 319 -2.04 -8.19 13.57
C GLU A 319 -1.50 -9.53 14.05
N LEU A 320 -0.42 -10.03 13.45
CA LEU A 320 0.23 -11.24 13.94
C LEU A 320 0.72 -11.05 15.37
N ARG A 321 1.36 -9.91 15.68
CA ARG A 321 1.81 -9.60 17.04
C ARG A 321 0.66 -9.58 18.04
N ALA A 322 -0.50 -9.03 17.67
CA ALA A 322 -1.68 -8.99 18.53
C ALA A 322 -2.29 -10.39 18.79
N LEU A 323 -2.14 -11.33 17.85
CA LEU A 323 -2.60 -12.72 18.00
C LEU A 323 -1.65 -13.59 18.83
N MET A 324 -0.38 -13.17 18.96
CA MET A 324 0.60 -13.91 19.74
C MET A 324 0.22 -13.86 21.22
N LYS A 325 -0.15 -15.02 21.77
CA LYS A 325 -0.18 -15.24 23.21
C LYS A 325 1.27 -15.30 23.66
N ILE A 326 1.85 -14.17 24.04
CA ILE A 326 3.17 -14.14 24.65
C ILE A 326 3.03 -14.87 25.99
N SER A 327 3.37 -16.16 26.03
CA SER A 327 3.84 -16.76 27.26
C SER A 327 5.27 -16.26 27.45
N ALA A 328 5.42 -15.29 28.36
CA ALA A 328 6.72 -14.95 28.90
C ALA A 328 7.23 -16.19 29.63
N GLU A 329 8.05 -17.00 28.95
CA GLU A 329 9.02 -17.98 29.48
C GLU A 329 9.45 -18.89 28.34
N PHE A 330 10.62 -18.60 27.77
CA PHE A 330 11.61 -19.60 27.36
C PHE A 330 13.00 -19.04 27.65
#